data_AF-A0A023GAY6-F1
#
_entry.id   AF-A0A023GAY6-F1
#
_cell.length_a   1.000
_cell.length_b   1.000
_cell.length_c   1.000
_cell.angle_alpha   90.00
_cell.angle_beta   90.00
_cell.angle_gamma   90.00
#
_symmetry.space_group_name_H-M   'P 1'
#
loop_
_entity.id
_entity.type
_entity.pdbx_description
1 polymer ?
#
loop_
_entity_poly.entity_id
_entity_poly.type
_entity_poly.pdbx_seq_one_letter_code
_entity_poly.pdbx_strand_id
1 'polypeptide(L)'
;MQVFHWVFVVSGVAYAMWRLSVSEESAFLVKQLPRSFEPSRYGFQRKQDNTHHGWRTTRDFTTENWKLLLLHPVLGRITAYFSPSLVPVFYAAYCCLFSASTLCWEIAIVFLCQHALFYAITALHIPALSYAVSLFMLLHSKIGSTDIFMYLFTHYGRTCYMVSFIVCHWNVLRCLSYSVDFIRAERLKPKESRRRLPPYWKTLAYVIY
;
A
#
# COMPACT_ATOMS: atom_id res chain seq x y z
N MET A 1 -2.82 -33.23 6.09
CA MET A 1 -2.72 -32.62 7.43
C MET A 1 -2.51 -31.11 7.46
N GLN A 2 -2.06 -30.45 6.38
CA GLN A 2 -1.80 -28.99 6.39
C GLN A 2 -3.04 -28.10 6.58
N VAL A 3 -4.23 -28.54 6.15
CA VAL A 3 -5.47 -27.74 6.23
C VAL A 3 -5.94 -27.53 7.69
N PHE A 4 -5.83 -28.55 8.54
CA PHE A 4 -6.24 -28.46 9.95
C PHE A 4 -5.40 -27.47 10.76
N HIS A 5 -4.12 -27.33 10.42
CA HIS A 5 -3.24 -26.36 11.06
C HIS A 5 -3.68 -24.92 10.75
N TRP A 6 -4.02 -24.64 9.50
CA TRP A 6 -4.56 -23.33 9.11
C TRP A 6 -5.90 -23.03 9.76
N VAL A 7 -6.79 -24.02 9.87
CA VAL A 7 -8.06 -23.85 10.58
C VAL A 7 -7.81 -23.50 12.04
N PHE A 8 -6.96 -24.24 12.75
CA PHE A 8 -6.64 -23.98 14.16
C PHE A 8 -5.99 -22.60 14.36
N VAL A 9 -5.03 -22.22 13.52
CA VAL A 9 -4.36 -20.91 13.60
C VAL A 9 -5.35 -19.78 13.33
N VAL A 10 -6.19 -19.90 12.30
CA VAL A 10 -7.22 -18.89 11.98
C VAL A 10 -8.24 -18.79 13.10
N SER A 11 -8.73 -19.91 13.64
CA SER A 11 -9.66 -19.89 14.77
C SER A 11 -9.04 -19.38 16.07
N GLY A 12 -7.76 -19.68 16.32
CA GLY A 12 -7.03 -19.20 17.49
C GLY A 12 -6.77 -17.69 17.43
N VAL A 13 -6.39 -17.18 16.25
CA VAL A 13 -6.24 -15.74 16.00
C VAL A 13 -7.60 -15.04 16.09
N ALA A 14 -8.66 -15.61 15.49
CA ALA A 14 -10.01 -15.05 15.59
C ALA A 14 -10.51 -15.02 17.04
N TYR A 15 -10.24 -16.07 17.83
CA TYR A 15 -10.58 -16.13 19.25
C TYR A 15 -9.77 -15.13 20.08
N ALA A 16 -8.47 -15.00 19.83
CA ALA A 16 -7.63 -14.01 20.51
C ALA A 16 -8.06 -12.58 20.17
N MET A 17 -8.36 -12.29 18.90
CA MET A 17 -8.92 -11.01 18.46
C MET A 17 -10.29 -10.75 19.11
N TRP A 18 -11.16 -11.77 19.19
CA TRP A 18 -12.43 -11.66 19.89
C TRP A 18 -12.22 -11.33 21.37
N ARG A 19 -11.37 -12.07 22.08
CA ARG A 19 -11.16 -11.92 23.52
C ARG A 19 -10.46 -10.61 23.89
N LEU A 20 -9.47 -10.17 23.09
CA LEU A 20 -8.82 -8.87 23.26
C LEU A 20 -9.71 -7.69 22.85
N SER A 21 -10.69 -7.93 21.98
CA SER A 21 -11.69 -6.91 21.69
C SER A 21 -12.67 -6.71 22.85
N VAL A 22 -12.84 -7.65 23.79
CA VAL A 22 -13.82 -7.58 24.88
C VAL A 22 -13.10 -7.25 26.20
N SER A 23 -12.80 -5.98 26.45
CA SER A 23 -12.43 -5.48 27.79
C SER A 23 -13.56 -4.64 28.38
N GLU A 24 -13.69 -4.62 29.72
CA GLU A 24 -14.67 -3.78 30.43
C GLU A 24 -14.48 -2.28 30.13
N GLU A 25 -13.25 -1.86 29.83
CA GLU A 25 -12.93 -0.49 29.37
C GLU A 25 -13.68 -0.12 28.07
N SER A 26 -13.92 -1.08 27.18
CA SER A 26 -14.65 -0.84 25.93
C SER A 26 -16.16 -0.60 26.15
N ALA A 27 -16.76 -1.19 27.19
CA ALA A 27 -18.16 -0.96 27.53
C ALA A 27 -18.38 0.42 28.18
N PHE A 28 -17.39 0.90 28.94
CA PHE A 28 -17.36 2.24 29.50
C PHE A 28 -17.25 3.32 28.41
N LEU A 29 -16.36 3.12 27.43
CA LEU A 29 -16.17 4.04 26.31
C LEU A 29 -17.43 4.21 25.44
N VAL A 30 -18.20 3.13 25.22
CA VAL A 30 -19.48 3.18 24.48
C VAL A 30 -20.51 4.05 25.20
N LYS A 31 -20.52 4.05 26.54
CA LYS A 31 -21.42 4.89 27.34
C LYS A 31 -21.00 6.36 27.34
N GLN A 32 -19.71 6.66 27.37
CA GLN A 32 -19.20 8.03 27.39
C GLN A 32 -19.21 8.72 26.01
N LEU A 33 -19.01 7.98 24.93
CA LEU A 33 -18.87 8.52 23.58
C LEU A 33 -19.84 7.86 22.59
N PRO A 34 -21.17 7.94 22.80
CA PRO A 34 -22.15 7.16 22.03
C PRO A 34 -22.16 7.49 20.52
N ARG A 35 -21.74 8.70 20.13
CA ARG A 35 -21.62 9.11 18.71
C ARG A 35 -20.39 8.53 18.01
N SER A 36 -19.42 8.04 18.77
CA SER A 36 -18.18 7.48 18.22
C SER A 36 -18.27 5.97 17.93
N PHE A 37 -19.41 5.35 18.26
CA PHE A 37 -19.68 3.94 18.04
C PHE A 37 -20.92 3.76 17.16
N GLU A 38 -20.74 3.21 15.96
CA GLU A 38 -21.81 2.98 14.99
C GLU A 38 -22.29 1.52 15.00
N PRO A 39 -23.52 1.21 14.54
CA PRO A 39 -23.93 -0.17 14.33
C PRO A 39 -22.96 -0.92 13.40
N SER A 40 -22.65 -2.17 13.72
CA SER A 40 -21.77 -2.98 12.88
C SER A 40 -22.42 -3.26 11.52
N ARG A 41 -21.70 -2.94 10.43
CA ARG A 41 -22.12 -3.27 9.06
C ARG A 41 -22.15 -4.78 8.78
N TYR A 42 -21.58 -5.58 9.67
CA TYR A 42 -21.47 -7.04 9.54
C TYR A 42 -22.60 -7.80 10.26
N GLY A 43 -23.63 -7.09 10.75
CA GLY A 43 -24.75 -7.71 11.48
C GLY A 43 -24.42 -8.14 12.90
N PHE A 44 -23.25 -7.76 13.44
CA PHE A 44 -22.92 -8.01 14.83
C PHE A 44 -23.69 -7.07 15.76
N GLN A 45 -24.19 -7.61 16.88
CA GLN A 45 -24.88 -6.82 17.92
C GLN A 45 -23.99 -5.73 18.54
N ARG A 46 -22.67 -5.91 18.46
CA ARG A 46 -21.70 -4.97 19.01
C ARG A 46 -21.55 -3.75 18.10
N LYS A 47 -21.62 -2.55 18.70
CA LYS A 47 -21.30 -1.30 18.00
C LYS A 47 -19.81 -1.24 17.68
N GLN A 48 -19.50 -0.81 16.47
CA GLN A 48 -18.18 -0.69 15.93
C GLN A 48 -17.54 0.62 16.36
N ASP A 49 -16.29 0.54 16.85
CA ASP A 49 -15.50 1.72 17.19
C ASP A 49 -15.09 2.49 15.92
N ASN A 50 -15.48 3.76 15.87
CA ASN A 50 -15.14 4.71 14.81
C ASN A 50 -14.25 5.86 15.31
N THR A 51 -13.76 5.82 16.56
CA THR A 51 -12.82 6.82 17.09
C THR A 51 -11.49 6.76 16.36
N HIS A 52 -10.97 5.56 16.10
CA HIS A 52 -9.68 5.38 15.48
C HIS A 52 -9.74 5.64 13.96
N HIS A 53 -9.18 6.77 13.54
CA HIS A 53 -9.27 7.29 12.17
C HIS A 53 -8.63 6.36 11.12
N GLY A 54 -7.46 5.78 11.41
CA GLY A 54 -6.79 4.84 10.49
C GLY A 54 -7.64 3.60 10.23
N TRP A 55 -8.06 2.91 11.29
CA TRP A 55 -8.96 1.76 11.24
C TRP A 55 -10.26 2.03 10.47
N ARG A 56 -10.93 3.16 10.71
CA ARG A 56 -12.12 3.56 9.96
C ARG A 56 -11.82 3.67 8.47
N THR A 57 -10.76 4.39 8.11
CA THR A 57 -10.35 4.61 6.71
C THR A 57 -10.03 3.29 6.01
N THR A 58 -9.21 2.44 6.62
CA THR A 58 -8.83 1.14 6.07
C THR A 58 -10.04 0.24 5.87
N ARG A 59 -10.95 0.20 6.85
CA ARG A 59 -12.18 -0.56 6.74
C ARG A 59 -13.05 -0.04 5.61
N ASP A 60 -13.35 1.25 5.58
CA ASP A 60 -14.24 1.84 4.59
C ASP A 60 -13.69 1.56 3.18
N PHE A 61 -12.38 1.82 2.95
CA PHE A 61 -11.69 1.50 1.69
C PHE A 61 -11.76 0.00 1.34
N THR A 62 -11.53 -0.89 2.30
CA THR A 62 -11.59 -2.35 2.07
C THR A 62 -13.02 -2.79 1.73
N THR A 63 -14.02 -2.28 2.44
CA THR A 63 -15.43 -2.64 2.21
C THR A 63 -15.97 -2.14 0.87
N GLU A 64 -15.46 -1.02 0.37
CA GLU A 64 -15.84 -0.48 -0.94
C GLU A 64 -15.17 -1.26 -2.08
N ASN A 65 -13.91 -1.68 -1.87
CA ASN A 65 -13.06 -2.24 -2.94
C ASN A 65 -12.81 -3.75 -2.83
N TRP A 66 -13.51 -4.45 -1.93
CA TRP A 66 -13.24 -5.86 -1.60
C TRP A 66 -13.25 -6.80 -2.82
N LYS A 67 -14.14 -6.56 -3.80
CA LYS A 67 -14.22 -7.37 -5.03
C LYS A 67 -12.93 -7.29 -5.84
N LEU A 68 -12.40 -6.08 -6.01
CA LEU A 68 -11.14 -5.86 -6.70
C LEU A 68 -9.96 -6.38 -5.86
N LEU A 69 -9.98 -6.24 -4.54
CA LEU A 69 -8.95 -6.81 -3.68
C LEU A 69 -8.89 -8.35 -3.77
N LEU A 70 -10.04 -9.03 -3.90
CA LEU A 70 -10.11 -10.49 -4.09
C LEU A 70 -9.80 -10.94 -5.52
N LEU A 71 -10.13 -10.12 -6.52
CA LEU A 71 -9.84 -10.42 -7.92
C LEU A 71 -8.33 -10.49 -8.19
N HIS A 72 -7.58 -9.61 -7.53
CA HIS A 72 -6.12 -9.51 -7.68
C HIS A 72 -5.36 -10.84 -7.49
N PRO A 73 -5.45 -11.55 -6.34
CA PRO A 73 -4.74 -12.81 -6.14
C PRO A 73 -5.21 -13.94 -7.06
N VAL A 74 -6.48 -13.93 -7.48
CA VAL A 74 -7.02 -14.92 -8.43
C VAL A 74 -6.37 -14.72 -9.81
N LEU A 75 -6.43 -13.50 -10.35
CA LEU A 75 -5.81 -13.18 -11.63
C LEU A 75 -4.28 -13.30 -11.60
N GLY A 76 -3.64 -12.96 -10.47
CA GLY A 76 -2.21 -13.14 -10.28
C GLY A 76 -1.79 -14.60 -10.35
N ARG A 77 -2.56 -15.52 -9.73
CA ARG A 77 -2.32 -16.97 -9.83
C ARG A 77 -2.54 -17.51 -11.24
N ILE A 78 -3.61 -17.07 -11.91
CA ILE A 78 -3.88 -17.45 -13.31
C ILE A 78 -2.71 -17.01 -14.19
N THR A 79 -2.26 -15.77 -14.06
CA THR A 79 -1.12 -15.24 -14.82
C THR A 79 0.15 -16.04 -14.53
N ALA A 80 0.42 -16.35 -13.25
CA ALA A 80 1.58 -17.15 -12.87
C ALA A 80 1.53 -18.58 -13.41
N TYR A 81 0.34 -19.17 -13.55
CA TYR A 81 0.17 -20.51 -14.10
C TYR A 81 0.40 -20.55 -15.61
N PHE A 82 -0.18 -19.61 -16.36
CA PHE A 82 -0.09 -19.62 -17.83
C PHE A 82 1.18 -18.96 -18.38
N SER A 83 1.64 -17.87 -17.76
CA SER A 83 2.80 -17.12 -18.24
C SER A 83 3.57 -16.45 -17.08
N PRO A 84 4.43 -17.20 -16.38
CA PRO A 84 5.22 -16.69 -15.24
C PRO A 84 6.03 -15.42 -15.56
N SER A 85 6.48 -15.26 -16.80
CA SER A 85 7.25 -14.10 -17.26
C SER A 85 6.44 -12.79 -17.25
N LEU A 86 5.12 -12.87 -17.35
CA LEU A 86 4.21 -11.70 -17.39
C LEU A 86 3.72 -11.29 -16.01
N VAL A 87 4.00 -12.05 -14.96
CA VAL A 87 3.57 -11.75 -13.58
C VAL A 87 3.94 -10.33 -13.13
N PRO A 88 5.17 -9.82 -13.37
CA PRO A 88 5.50 -8.43 -13.00
C PRO A 88 4.68 -7.40 -13.81
N VAL A 89 4.43 -7.67 -15.09
CA VAL A 89 3.61 -6.79 -15.94
C VAL A 89 2.17 -6.76 -15.44
N PHE A 90 1.62 -7.92 -15.10
CA PHE A 90 0.29 -8.05 -14.50
C PHE A 90 0.19 -7.26 -13.19
N TYR A 91 1.13 -7.42 -12.26
CA TYR A 91 1.09 -6.69 -10.99
C TYR A 91 1.15 -5.18 -11.20
N ALA A 92 2.05 -4.70 -12.06
CA ALA A 92 2.14 -3.28 -12.37
C ALA A 92 0.83 -2.77 -13.01
N ALA A 93 0.33 -3.43 -14.04
CA ALA A 93 -0.89 -3.02 -14.75
C ALA A 93 -2.12 -3.06 -13.84
N TYR A 94 -2.30 -4.13 -13.09
CA TYR A 94 -3.43 -4.27 -12.17
C TYR A 94 -3.39 -3.20 -11.09
N CYS A 95 -2.25 -2.99 -10.43
CA CYS A 95 -2.18 -2.01 -9.34
C CYS A 95 -2.32 -0.57 -9.84
N CYS A 96 -1.86 -0.26 -11.05
CA CYS A 96 -2.13 1.04 -11.70
C CYS A 96 -3.63 1.22 -11.99
N LEU A 97 -4.29 0.23 -12.59
CA LEU A 97 -5.73 0.28 -12.87
C LEU A 97 -6.55 0.34 -11.58
N PHE A 98 -6.17 -0.45 -10.57
CA PHE A 98 -6.77 -0.42 -9.24
C PHE A 98 -6.66 0.98 -8.65
N SER A 99 -5.46 1.56 -8.60
CA SER A 99 -5.24 2.89 -8.04
C SER A 99 -6.02 3.98 -8.81
N ALA A 100 -6.04 3.90 -10.15
CA ALA A 100 -6.78 4.84 -10.99
C ALA A 100 -8.30 4.75 -10.77
N SER A 101 -8.83 3.54 -10.51
CA SER A 101 -10.26 3.30 -10.33
C SER A 101 -10.75 3.51 -8.90
N THR A 102 -9.92 3.24 -7.88
CA THR A 102 -10.32 3.28 -6.46
C THR A 102 -9.90 4.56 -5.74
N LEU A 103 -8.85 5.23 -6.23
CA LEU A 103 -8.39 6.51 -5.67
C LEU A 103 -8.70 7.62 -6.67
N CYS A 104 -7.84 7.78 -7.67
CA CYS A 104 -8.04 8.59 -8.87
C CYS A 104 -6.88 8.37 -9.84
N TRP A 105 -7.05 8.75 -11.11
CA TRP A 105 -6.05 8.54 -12.16
C TRP A 105 -4.77 9.36 -11.94
N GLU A 106 -4.88 10.52 -11.29
CA GLU A 106 -3.75 11.39 -10.94
C GLU A 106 -2.77 10.66 -10.01
N ILE A 107 -3.27 9.87 -9.06
CA ILE A 107 -2.43 9.09 -8.14
C ILE A 107 -1.68 7.97 -8.86
N ALA A 108 -2.33 7.30 -9.81
CA ALA A 108 -1.65 6.31 -10.63
C ALA A 108 -0.48 6.94 -11.42
N ILE A 109 -0.67 8.15 -11.95
CA ILE A 109 0.40 8.91 -12.62
C ILE A 109 1.52 9.27 -11.64
N VAL A 110 1.20 9.74 -10.43
CA VAL A 110 2.21 10.05 -9.41
C VAL A 110 3.07 8.82 -9.10
N PHE A 111 2.49 7.63 -8.97
CA PHE A 111 3.25 6.39 -8.77
C PHE A 111 4.19 6.07 -9.92
N LEU A 112 3.73 6.24 -11.17
CA LEU A 112 4.57 6.05 -12.36
C LEU A 112 5.70 7.08 -12.43
N CYS A 113 5.43 8.34 -12.09
CA CYS A 113 6.43 9.40 -12.04
C CYS A 113 7.48 9.16 -10.95
N GLN A 114 7.05 8.75 -9.75
CA GLN A 114 7.96 8.38 -8.65
C GLN A 114 8.89 7.24 -9.08
N HIS A 115 8.32 6.17 -9.65
CA HIS A 115 9.11 5.06 -10.17
C HIS A 115 10.08 5.50 -11.28
N ALA A 116 9.61 6.25 -12.27
CA ALA A 116 10.44 6.71 -13.39
C ALA A 116 11.62 7.55 -12.91
N LEU A 117 11.40 8.45 -11.95
CA LEU A 117 12.46 9.26 -11.35
C LEU A 117 13.50 8.38 -10.64
N PHE A 118 13.07 7.47 -9.77
CA PHE A 118 14.01 6.58 -9.08
C PHE A 118 14.69 5.61 -10.05
N TYR A 119 14.03 5.20 -11.13
CA TYR A 119 14.62 4.35 -12.16
C TYR A 119 15.76 5.08 -12.87
N ALA A 120 15.56 6.35 -13.22
CA ALA A 120 16.59 7.21 -13.79
C ALA A 120 17.76 7.44 -12.80
N ILE A 121 17.48 7.74 -11.54
CA ILE A 121 18.50 7.94 -10.50
C ILE A 121 19.30 6.65 -10.26
N THR A 122 18.63 5.50 -10.25
CA THR A 122 19.27 4.20 -10.08
C THR A 122 20.29 3.93 -11.18
N ALA A 123 20.01 4.35 -12.41
CA ALA A 123 20.93 4.21 -13.53
C ALA A 123 22.26 4.96 -13.33
N LEU A 124 22.27 6.00 -12.50
CA LEU A 124 23.48 6.78 -12.17
C LEU A 124 24.39 6.07 -11.16
N HIS A 125 23.92 5.03 -10.47
CA HIS A 125 24.68 4.27 -9.46
C HIS A 125 25.19 5.09 -8.26
N ILE A 126 24.53 6.23 -7.97
CA ILE A 126 24.85 7.12 -6.84
C ILE A 126 23.78 6.94 -5.75
N PRO A 127 24.05 6.21 -4.66
CA PRO A 127 23.06 5.95 -3.61
C PRO A 127 22.67 7.23 -2.86
N ALA A 128 23.58 8.19 -2.74
CA ALA A 128 23.30 9.50 -2.11
C ALA A 128 22.15 10.25 -2.81
N LEU A 129 22.04 10.17 -4.14
CA LEU A 129 20.93 10.78 -4.88
C LEU A 129 19.59 10.13 -4.54
N SER A 130 19.56 8.81 -4.36
CA SER A 130 18.34 8.11 -3.96
C SER A 130 17.85 8.58 -2.59
N TYR A 131 18.77 8.72 -1.62
CA TYR A 131 18.44 9.26 -0.30
C TYR A 131 17.96 10.71 -0.37
N ALA A 132 18.69 11.58 -1.09
CA ALA A 132 18.34 13.00 -1.21
C ALA A 132 16.94 13.19 -1.83
N VAL A 133 16.64 12.47 -2.91
CA VAL A 133 15.32 12.55 -3.57
C VAL A 133 14.22 11.97 -2.70
N SER A 134 14.47 10.85 -2.02
CA SER A 134 13.48 10.29 -1.08
C SER A 134 13.16 11.27 0.05
N LEU A 135 14.18 11.92 0.63
CA LEU A 135 14.01 12.89 1.70
C LEU A 135 13.22 14.11 1.21
N PHE A 136 13.57 14.63 0.02
CA PHE A 136 12.84 15.72 -0.60
C PHE A 136 11.36 15.38 -0.81
N MET A 137 11.05 14.20 -1.37
CA MET A 137 9.68 13.75 -1.61
C MET A 137 8.89 13.54 -0.31
N LEU A 138 9.49 12.97 0.73
CA LEU A 138 8.84 12.74 2.03
C LEU A 138 8.60 14.06 2.78
N LEU A 139 9.52 15.03 2.66
CA LEU A 139 9.42 16.33 3.33
C LEU A 139 8.68 17.38 2.51
N HIS A 140 8.30 17.13 1.25
CA HIS A 140 7.67 18.17 0.42
C HIS A 140 6.39 18.72 1.06
N SER A 141 5.62 17.87 1.74
CA SER A 141 4.40 18.24 2.48
C SER A 141 4.65 19.17 3.68
N LYS A 142 5.91 19.28 4.13
CA LYS A 142 6.36 20.18 5.19
C LYS A 142 6.98 21.48 4.67
N ILE A 143 7.37 21.51 3.38
CA ILE A 143 8.14 22.61 2.79
C ILE A 143 7.25 23.55 1.95
N GLY A 144 6.18 23.03 1.34
CA GLY A 144 5.28 23.80 0.47
C GLY A 144 3.96 24.20 1.12
N SER A 145 3.39 25.35 0.72
CA SER A 145 2.03 25.79 1.07
C SER A 145 0.94 25.16 0.20
N THR A 146 1.32 24.54 -0.91
CA THR A 146 0.41 23.91 -1.87
C THR A 146 0.32 22.41 -1.59
N ASP A 147 -0.61 22.03 -0.72
CA ASP A 147 -0.80 20.63 -0.37
C ASP A 147 -1.60 19.91 -1.47
N ILE A 148 -0.91 19.17 -2.35
CA ILE A 148 -1.53 18.29 -3.37
C ILE A 148 -2.55 17.35 -2.70
N PHE A 149 -2.31 16.97 -1.45
CA PHE A 149 -3.25 16.15 -0.72
C PHE A 149 -4.50 16.93 -0.30
N MET A 150 -4.42 18.24 -0.06
CA MET A 150 -5.60 19.06 0.19
C MET A 150 -6.52 19.17 -1.05
N TYR A 151 -5.93 19.16 -2.25
CA TYR A 151 -6.71 19.01 -3.50
C TYR A 151 -7.48 17.68 -3.51
N LEU A 152 -6.82 16.56 -3.19
CA LEU A 152 -7.47 15.25 -3.12
C LEU A 152 -8.58 15.20 -2.07
N PHE A 153 -8.34 15.80 -0.91
CA PHE A 153 -9.34 15.89 0.15
C PHE A 153 -10.60 16.63 -0.32
N THR A 154 -10.43 17.73 -1.05
CA THR A 154 -11.52 18.59 -1.51
C THR A 154 -12.31 17.96 -2.65
N HIS A 155 -11.64 17.32 -3.61
CA HIS A 155 -12.27 16.80 -4.83
C HIS A 155 -12.72 15.33 -4.74
N TYR A 156 -11.97 14.50 -4.03
CA TYR A 156 -12.19 13.04 -3.95
C TYR A 156 -12.55 12.55 -2.54
N GLY A 157 -12.59 13.47 -1.57
CA GLY A 157 -12.98 13.20 -0.21
C GLY A 157 -11.88 12.58 0.65
N ARG A 158 -12.24 12.35 1.90
CA ARG A 158 -11.31 12.05 2.97
C ARG A 158 -10.60 10.69 2.84
N THR A 159 -11.32 9.65 2.43
CA THR A 159 -10.76 8.30 2.30
C THR A 159 -9.71 8.27 1.20
N CYS A 160 -10.01 8.86 0.04
CA CYS A 160 -9.06 8.98 -1.07
C CYS A 160 -7.79 9.75 -0.64
N TYR A 161 -7.95 10.89 0.04
CA TYR A 161 -6.85 11.65 0.63
C TYR A 161 -5.94 10.79 1.54
N MET A 162 -6.52 10.15 2.56
CA MET A 162 -5.75 9.41 3.56
C MET A 162 -5.03 8.20 2.94
N VAL A 163 -5.73 7.43 2.10
CA VAL A 163 -5.14 6.26 1.45
C VAL A 163 -4.03 6.69 0.50
N SER A 164 -4.26 7.72 -0.32
CA SER A 164 -3.24 8.25 -1.24
C SER A 164 -2.03 8.79 -0.51
N PHE A 165 -2.23 9.50 0.62
CA PHE A 165 -1.14 9.98 1.46
C PHE A 165 -0.26 8.81 1.93
N ILE A 166 -0.85 7.77 2.53
CA ILE A 166 -0.12 6.62 3.05
C ILE A 166 0.62 5.89 1.92
N VAL A 167 -0.08 5.60 0.82
CA VAL A 167 0.48 4.82 -0.29
C VAL A 167 1.57 5.60 -1.04
N CYS A 168 1.43 6.92 -1.23
CA CYS A 168 2.50 7.74 -1.82
C CYS A 168 3.79 7.69 -1.01
N HIS A 169 3.71 7.79 0.32
CA HIS A 169 4.91 7.72 1.16
C HIS A 169 5.51 6.31 1.14
N TRP A 170 4.66 5.29 1.17
CA TRP A 170 5.09 3.90 1.07
C TRP A 170 5.79 3.59 -0.26
N ASN A 171 5.25 4.13 -1.36
CA ASN A 171 5.80 3.99 -2.71
C ASN A 171 7.20 4.63 -2.79
N VAL A 172 7.41 5.83 -2.24
CA VAL A 172 8.74 6.47 -2.14
C VAL A 172 9.74 5.60 -1.36
N LEU A 173 9.32 5.01 -0.23
CA LEU A 173 10.18 4.13 0.56
C LEU A 173 10.57 2.86 -0.19
N ARG A 174 9.64 2.26 -0.94
CA ARG A 174 9.96 1.12 -1.80
C ARG A 174 10.86 1.49 -2.96
N CYS A 175 10.66 2.68 -3.53
CA CYS A 175 11.53 3.23 -4.55
C CYS A 175 12.97 3.36 -4.06
N LEU A 176 13.15 3.92 -2.86
CA LEU A 176 14.44 4.01 -2.18
C LEU A 176 15.05 2.63 -1.89
N SER A 177 14.25 1.70 -1.38
CA SER A 177 14.70 0.33 -1.08
C SER A 177 15.26 -0.34 -2.32
N TYR A 178 14.49 -0.40 -3.42
CA TYR A 178 14.98 -1.09 -4.62
C TYR A 178 16.19 -0.39 -5.22
N SER A 179 16.24 0.94 -5.20
CA SER A 179 17.35 1.67 -5.83
C SER A 179 18.65 1.41 -5.08
N VAL A 180 18.63 1.50 -3.75
CA VAL A 180 19.80 1.22 -2.90
C VAL A 180 20.22 -0.23 -3.01
N ASP A 181 19.28 -1.17 -2.96
CA ASP A 181 19.57 -2.61 -3.04
C ASP A 181 20.17 -2.99 -4.39
N PHE A 182 19.62 -2.46 -5.48
CA PHE A 182 20.18 -2.67 -6.82
C PHE A 182 21.59 -2.10 -6.94
N ILE A 183 21.80 -0.84 -6.53
CA ILE A 183 23.12 -0.20 -6.60
C ILE A 183 24.16 -0.97 -5.78
N ARG A 184 23.79 -1.44 -4.58
CA ARG A 184 24.67 -2.26 -3.73
C ARG A 184 24.99 -3.59 -4.40
N ALA A 185 23.99 -4.29 -4.93
CA ALA A 185 24.18 -5.55 -5.62
C ALA A 185 25.09 -5.41 -6.84
N GLU A 186 24.94 -4.36 -7.64
CA GLU A 186 25.78 -4.09 -8.81
C GLU A 186 27.22 -3.70 -8.44
N ARG A 187 27.43 -3.04 -7.29
CA ARG A 187 28.79 -2.72 -6.81
C ARG A 187 29.60 -3.97 -6.48
N LEU A 188 28.94 -5.02 -5.98
CA LEU A 188 29.58 -6.31 -5.64
C LEU A 188 29.98 -7.12 -6.88
N LYS A 189 29.41 -6.80 -8.05
CA LYS A 189 29.68 -7.53 -9.29
C LYS A 189 30.98 -7.07 -9.98
N PRO A 190 31.69 -7.99 -10.67
CA PRO A 190 32.76 -7.65 -11.60
C PRO A 190 32.29 -6.63 -12.64
N LYS A 191 33.15 -5.67 -13.02
CA LYS A 191 32.79 -4.55 -13.92
C LYS A 191 32.11 -5.02 -15.21
N GLU A 192 32.55 -6.14 -15.78
CA GLU A 192 32.03 -6.72 -17.03
C GLU A 192 30.60 -7.25 -16.92
N SER A 193 30.18 -7.64 -15.71
CA SER A 193 28.84 -8.20 -15.44
C SER A 193 27.85 -7.18 -14.88
N ARG A 194 28.29 -5.92 -14.71
CA ARG A 194 27.45 -4.86 -14.13
C ARG A 194 26.36 -4.45 -15.10
N ARG A 195 25.14 -4.44 -14.60
CA ARG A 195 23.97 -3.94 -15.34
C ARG A 195 23.79 -2.48 -15.05
N ARG A 196 23.64 -1.68 -16.11
CA ARG A 196 23.34 -0.25 -15.97
C ARG A 196 21.91 0.02 -15.50
N LEU A 197 20.97 -0.87 -15.85
CA LEU A 197 19.55 -0.68 -15.56
C LEU A 197 18.98 -1.88 -14.81
N PRO A 198 18.13 -1.64 -13.80
CA PRO A 198 17.39 -2.71 -13.17
C PRO A 198 16.29 -3.24 -14.11
N PRO A 199 15.79 -4.47 -13.91
CA PRO A 199 14.68 -5.00 -14.68
C PRO A 199 13.39 -4.19 -14.46
N TYR A 200 13.01 -3.38 -15.44
CA TYR A 200 11.93 -2.37 -15.35
C TYR A 200 10.62 -2.91 -14.77
N TRP A 201 10.04 -3.95 -15.37
CA TRP A 201 8.75 -4.48 -14.93
C TRP A 201 8.78 -5.07 -13.52
N LYS A 202 9.94 -5.62 -13.10
CA LYS A 202 10.10 -6.16 -11.75
C LYS A 202 10.18 -5.05 -10.71
N THR A 203 10.91 -3.96 -11.00
CA THR A 203 10.96 -2.82 -10.06
C THR A 203 9.64 -2.08 -10.03
N LEU A 204 8.95 -1.93 -11.17
CA LEU A 204 7.64 -1.28 -11.23
C LEU A 204 6.59 -2.05 -10.43
N ALA A 205 6.52 -3.37 -10.63
CA ALA A 205 5.65 -4.25 -9.84
C ALA A 205 5.95 -4.16 -8.34
N TYR A 206 7.23 -4.25 -7.96
CA TYR A 206 7.64 -4.16 -6.55
C TYR A 206 7.22 -2.84 -5.90
N VAL A 207 7.36 -1.74 -6.62
CA VAL A 207 7.06 -0.41 -6.10
C VAL A 207 5.57 -0.19 -5.91
N ILE A 208 4.75 -0.61 -6.88
CA ILE A 208 3.31 -0.27 -6.93
C ILE A 208 2.43 -1.31 -6.18
N TYR A 209 2.93 -2.53 -5.94
CA TYR A 209 2.14 -3.65 -5.36
C TYR A 209 1.73 -3.50 -3.88
#